data_AF-A0A0N1H8R5-F1
#
_entry.id   AF-A0A0N1H8R5-F1
#
_cell.length_a   1.000
_cell.length_b   1.000
_cell.length_c   1.000
_cell.angle_alpha   90.00
_cell.angle_beta   90.00
_cell.angle_gamma   90.00
#
_symmetry.space_group_name_H-M   'P 1'
#
loop_
_entity.id
_entity.type
_entity.pdbx_description
1 polymer ?
#
loop_
_entity_poly.entity_id
_entity_poly.type
_entity_poly.pdbx_seq_one_letter_code
_entity_poly.pdbx_strand_id
1 'polypeptide(L)'
;MTTRYRVEYALKTHRRDQLIEWIKGLLAVPFVLNSKPAAAYEEHVDSHTSTMANMARSAHQRYADIFRDVEDLISDHIVHQANTPPGFKPRSKLSMLVPSISTFFTPLALEDAFKHEDALRAISSRRFVPPSFNDIRLILNTAQILSLVKPQHPSRDNSSLTPGPSQLKLLTFDGDVTLYDDGASLISREKDPVIDRLIYFLSRDVRIGIVTAAGYTEPKNYFARLSGLLLAIRFDSTLTPQQKSNLIIMGGESNFLFVYDDSADHFLRHIPRREWILEAMHDWNEAAIQQLLDVAEGAFKSCIKTLQLKAKVLRKERAVGIYAADQSEKLTREQLEETVLVVQQVIESSRLPPLPTLPTVNSKSASPKATTSSSEPPSHAHIPFTVFNGGADVFLDIGDKSLGVQACQKWFGGILPSQTLHVGDQFLSGGGNDFKARSACCCAWIASPTETVGLLDAIRELGG
;
A
#
# COMPACT_ATOMS: atom_id res chain seq x y z
N MET A 1 -3.07 -27.34 16.81
CA MET A 1 -2.48 -26.04 16.47
C MET A 1 -3.37 -25.37 15.44
N THR A 2 -4.28 -24.52 15.89
CA THR A 2 -5.12 -23.71 15.02
C THR A 2 -4.26 -22.59 14.45
N THR A 3 -4.16 -22.51 13.13
CA THR A 3 -3.51 -21.41 12.42
C THR A 3 -4.08 -20.09 12.95
N ARG A 4 -3.21 -19.15 13.34
CA ARG A 4 -3.57 -17.78 13.78
C ARG A 4 -4.34 -16.97 12.72
N TYR A 5 -4.58 -17.55 11.55
CA TYR A 5 -5.37 -17.04 10.44
C TYR A 5 -6.64 -17.87 10.19
N ARG A 6 -7.41 -18.19 11.24
CA ARG A 6 -8.83 -18.44 11.01
C ARG A 6 -9.48 -17.07 10.81
N VAL A 7 -9.49 -16.64 9.56
CA VAL A 7 -10.22 -15.46 9.10
C VAL A 7 -11.69 -15.65 9.49
N GLU A 8 -12.14 -14.99 10.56
CA GLU A 8 -13.55 -14.82 10.82
C GLU A 8 -14.10 -13.84 9.76
N TYR A 9 -14.78 -14.40 8.77
CA TYR A 9 -15.42 -13.66 7.68
C TYR A 9 -16.55 -12.71 8.14
N ALA A 10 -16.93 -12.75 9.42
CA ALA A 10 -18.08 -12.03 9.96
C ALA A 10 -17.81 -10.56 10.32
N LEU A 11 -16.55 -10.17 10.58
CA LEU A 11 -16.20 -8.81 11.06
C LEU A 11 -15.38 -7.98 10.06
N LYS A 12 -15.26 -8.45 8.82
CA LYS A 12 -14.46 -7.80 7.77
C LYS A 12 -15.34 -6.94 6.87
N THR A 13 -15.50 -5.66 7.17
CA THR A 13 -15.50 -4.66 6.09
C THR A 13 -14.05 -4.48 5.65
N HIS A 14 -13.51 -5.50 4.96
CA HIS A 14 -12.24 -5.32 4.25
C HIS A 14 -12.34 -4.08 3.38
N ARG A 15 -11.26 -3.29 3.30
CA ARG A 15 -11.13 -2.31 2.23
C ARG A 15 -11.17 -3.09 0.91
N ARG A 16 -12.34 -3.12 0.29
CA ARG A 16 -12.54 -3.75 -1.02
C ARG A 16 -12.15 -2.71 -2.05
N ASP A 17 -11.01 -2.95 -2.67
CA ASP A 17 -10.63 -2.20 -3.86
C ASP A 17 -11.73 -2.35 -4.91
N GLN A 18 -12.33 -1.22 -5.29
CA GLN A 18 -13.49 -1.22 -6.19
C GLN A 18 -13.11 -1.61 -7.61
N LEU A 19 -11.85 -1.42 -8.04
CA LEU A 19 -11.39 -1.90 -9.34
C LEU A 19 -11.34 -3.43 -9.32
N ILE A 20 -10.83 -4.02 -8.24
CA ILE A 20 -10.79 -5.49 -8.07
C ILE A 20 -12.20 -6.07 -8.03
N GLU A 21 -13.10 -5.50 -7.22
CA GLU A 21 -14.50 -5.97 -7.16
C GLU A 21 -15.24 -5.78 -8.48
N TRP A 22 -14.97 -4.69 -9.20
CA TRP A 22 -15.56 -4.47 -10.52
C TRP A 22 -15.10 -5.52 -11.53
N ILE A 23 -13.78 -5.78 -11.64
CA ILE A 23 -13.23 -6.85 -12.50
C ILE A 23 -13.82 -8.20 -12.09
N LYS A 24 -13.94 -8.48 -10.79
CA LYS A 24 -14.56 -9.71 -10.27
C LYS A 24 -15.99 -9.88 -10.74
N GLY A 25 -16.77 -8.79 -10.76
CA GLY A 25 -18.11 -8.76 -11.33
C GLY A 25 -18.13 -9.12 -12.82
N LEU A 26 -17.17 -8.60 -13.60
CA LEU A 26 -17.05 -8.93 -15.03
C LEU A 26 -16.76 -10.42 -15.25
N LEU A 27 -15.90 -11.02 -14.43
CA LEU A 27 -15.55 -12.45 -14.54
C LEU A 27 -16.65 -13.39 -14.01
N ALA A 28 -17.59 -12.89 -13.21
CA ALA A 28 -18.67 -13.72 -12.66
C ALA A 28 -19.61 -14.28 -13.74
N VAL A 29 -19.91 -13.50 -14.79
CA VAL A 29 -20.82 -13.94 -15.86
C VAL A 29 -20.22 -15.10 -16.67
N PRO A 30 -18.99 -15.02 -17.22
CA PRO A 30 -18.38 -16.17 -17.87
C PRO A 30 -18.20 -17.37 -16.93
N PHE A 31 -17.95 -17.15 -15.64
CA PHE A 31 -17.91 -18.25 -14.67
C PHE A 31 -19.26 -18.97 -14.63
N VAL A 32 -20.37 -18.26 -14.39
CA VAL A 32 -21.70 -18.88 -14.27
C VAL A 32 -22.07 -19.65 -15.54
N LEU A 33 -21.83 -19.07 -16.72
CA LEU A 33 -22.13 -19.70 -18.00
C LEU A 33 -21.28 -20.95 -18.30
N ASN A 34 -20.06 -21.03 -17.75
CA ASN A 34 -19.15 -22.18 -17.90
C ASN A 34 -19.05 -23.02 -16.61
N SER A 35 -19.85 -22.74 -15.58
CA SER A 35 -19.97 -23.52 -14.36
C SER A 35 -21.17 -24.46 -14.51
N LYS A 36 -21.00 -25.75 -14.22
CA LYS A 36 -22.13 -26.69 -14.13
C LYS A 36 -22.59 -26.74 -12.67
N PRO A 37 -23.86 -26.47 -12.34
CA PRO A 37 -24.36 -26.59 -10.97
C PRO A 37 -24.40 -28.03 -10.44
N ALA A 38 -24.29 -29.04 -11.31
CA ALA A 38 -24.27 -30.43 -10.89
C ALA A 38 -23.53 -31.25 -11.94
N ALA A 39 -22.51 -31.98 -11.50
CA ALA A 39 -22.39 -33.34 -12.00
C ALA A 39 -23.71 -34.04 -11.61
N ALA A 40 -24.68 -34.05 -12.52
CA ALA A 40 -25.46 -35.27 -12.66
C ALA A 40 -24.41 -36.36 -12.89
N TYR A 41 -24.34 -37.29 -11.95
CA TYR A 41 -23.54 -38.50 -11.99
C TYR A 41 -23.83 -39.23 -13.31
N GLU A 42 -23.07 -38.95 -14.37
CA GLU A 42 -23.17 -39.68 -15.64
C GLU A 42 -21.90 -40.50 -15.83
N GLU A 43 -22.10 -41.82 -15.93
CA GLU A 43 -21.12 -42.91 -15.81
C GLU A 43 -20.09 -43.03 -16.96
N HIS A 44 -19.88 -41.98 -17.77
CA HIS A 44 -18.98 -42.03 -18.93
C HIS A 44 -17.78 -41.09 -18.81
N VAL A 45 -16.67 -41.64 -18.30
CA VAL A 45 -15.42 -40.93 -17.95
C VAL A 45 -14.75 -40.23 -19.15
N ASP A 46 -14.78 -40.81 -20.36
CA ASP A 46 -14.05 -40.28 -21.52
C ASP A 46 -14.72 -39.08 -22.19
N SER A 47 -16.06 -39.06 -22.25
CA SER A 47 -16.85 -37.92 -22.74
C SER A 47 -16.83 -36.74 -21.75
N HIS A 48 -16.70 -37.04 -20.45
CA HIS A 48 -16.69 -36.04 -19.39
C HIS A 48 -15.42 -35.17 -19.43
N THR A 49 -14.25 -35.79 -19.60
CA THR A 49 -12.95 -35.08 -19.64
C THR A 49 -12.87 -34.10 -20.81
N SER A 50 -13.31 -34.50 -22.01
CA SER A 50 -13.31 -33.62 -23.18
C SER A 50 -14.26 -32.43 -23.01
N THR A 51 -15.42 -32.64 -22.39
CA THR A 51 -16.39 -31.60 -22.05
C THR A 51 -15.80 -30.61 -21.03
N MET A 52 -15.16 -31.10 -19.96
CA MET A 52 -14.55 -30.25 -18.94
C MET A 52 -13.39 -29.41 -19.50
N ALA A 53 -12.56 -30.00 -20.35
CA ALA A 53 -11.46 -29.29 -21.03
C ALA A 53 -11.98 -28.20 -21.98
N ASN A 54 -13.06 -28.47 -22.71
CA ASN A 54 -13.74 -27.47 -23.55
C ASN A 54 -14.26 -26.29 -22.71
N MET A 55 -14.90 -26.58 -21.57
CA MET A 55 -15.38 -25.52 -20.66
C MET A 55 -14.22 -24.71 -20.06
N ALA A 56 -13.07 -25.34 -19.77
CA ALA A 56 -11.89 -24.65 -19.24
C ALA A 56 -11.32 -23.69 -20.28
N ARG A 57 -11.18 -24.16 -21.53
CA ARG A 57 -10.73 -23.34 -22.66
C ARG A 57 -11.69 -22.17 -22.93
N SER A 58 -13.00 -22.42 -22.90
CA SER A 58 -14.02 -21.38 -23.06
C SER A 58 -13.94 -20.32 -21.95
N ALA A 59 -13.82 -20.74 -20.70
CA ALA A 59 -13.64 -19.82 -19.57
C ALA A 59 -12.33 -19.01 -19.69
N HIS A 60 -11.22 -19.69 -20.00
CA HIS A 60 -9.91 -19.06 -20.21
C HIS A 60 -9.97 -17.97 -21.29
N GLN A 61 -10.51 -18.29 -22.46
CA GLN A 61 -10.61 -17.32 -23.55
C GLN A 61 -11.45 -16.10 -23.16
N ARG A 62 -12.61 -16.32 -22.50
CA ARG A 62 -13.49 -15.22 -22.07
C ARG A 62 -12.86 -14.35 -20.99
N TYR A 63 -12.15 -14.94 -20.04
CA TYR A 63 -11.42 -14.18 -19.03
C TYR A 63 -10.29 -13.37 -19.67
N ALA A 64 -9.51 -13.96 -20.57
CA ALA A 64 -8.47 -13.26 -21.32
C ALA A 64 -9.04 -12.07 -22.10
N ASP A 65 -10.14 -12.26 -22.83
CA ASP A 65 -10.81 -11.20 -23.57
C ASP A 65 -11.29 -10.05 -22.65
N ILE A 66 -11.85 -10.38 -21.47
CA ILE A 66 -12.25 -9.36 -20.48
C ILE A 66 -11.04 -8.60 -19.95
N PHE A 67 -9.95 -9.29 -19.62
CA PHE A 67 -8.75 -8.62 -19.13
C PHE A 67 -8.13 -7.70 -20.19
N ARG A 68 -8.15 -8.11 -21.46
CA ARG A 68 -7.77 -7.26 -22.59
C ARG A 68 -8.65 -6.01 -22.70
N ASP A 69 -9.97 -6.16 -22.61
CA ASP A 69 -10.89 -5.02 -22.68
C ASP A 69 -10.69 -4.05 -21.50
N VAL A 70 -10.37 -4.56 -20.30
CA VAL A 70 -10.02 -3.73 -19.13
C VAL A 70 -8.68 -3.04 -19.31
N GLU A 71 -7.69 -3.72 -19.90
CA GLU A 71 -6.37 -3.16 -20.24
C GLU A 71 -6.50 -1.99 -21.22
N ASP A 72 -7.36 -2.10 -22.24
CA ASP A 72 -7.68 -1.03 -23.17
C ASP A 72 -8.31 0.18 -22.45
N LEU A 73 -9.22 -0.06 -21.48
CA LEU A 73 -9.82 1.00 -20.66
C LEU A 73 -8.82 1.71 -19.75
N ILE A 74 -7.83 0.99 -19.22
CA ILE A 74 -6.75 1.56 -18.41
C ILE A 74 -5.82 2.40 -19.29
N SER A 75 -5.47 1.88 -20.47
CA SER A 75 -4.64 2.61 -21.43
C SER A 75 -5.29 3.91 -21.88
N ASP A 76 -6.60 3.88 -22.20
CA ASP A 76 -7.40 5.08 -22.47
C ASP A 76 -7.40 6.05 -21.28
N HIS A 77 -7.58 5.54 -20.05
CA HIS A 77 -7.54 6.36 -18.85
C HIS A 77 -6.18 7.05 -18.66
N ILE A 78 -5.06 6.38 -18.95
CA ILE A 78 -3.71 6.97 -18.90
C ILE A 78 -3.57 8.14 -19.88
N VAL A 79 -4.13 8.02 -21.09
CA VAL A 79 -4.14 9.13 -22.07
C VAL A 79 -4.96 10.31 -21.53
N HIS A 80 -6.14 10.04 -20.94
CA HIS A 80 -6.93 11.09 -20.31
C HIS A 80 -6.22 11.71 -19.10
N GLN A 81 -5.50 10.93 -18.31
CA GLN A 81 -4.69 11.40 -17.18
C GLN A 81 -3.63 12.39 -17.63
N ALA A 82 -2.86 12.06 -18.67
CA ALA A 82 -1.80 12.92 -19.20
C ALA A 82 -2.33 14.26 -19.75
N ASN A 83 -3.56 14.27 -20.27
CA ASN A 83 -4.20 15.47 -20.82
C ASN A 83 -5.01 16.28 -19.79
N THR A 84 -5.14 15.79 -18.55
CA THR A 84 -5.91 16.47 -17.51
C THR A 84 -5.05 17.50 -16.77
N PRO A 85 -5.48 18.78 -16.67
CA PRO A 85 -4.72 19.78 -15.93
C PRO A 85 -4.55 19.43 -14.44
N PRO A 86 -3.45 19.86 -13.80
CA PRO A 86 -3.26 19.67 -12.36
C PRO A 86 -4.48 20.16 -11.55
N GLY A 87 -4.89 19.37 -10.55
CA GLY A 87 -6.03 19.67 -9.69
C GLY A 87 -7.39 19.20 -10.22
N PHE A 88 -7.48 18.71 -11.46
CA PHE A 88 -8.70 18.14 -12.02
C PHE A 88 -8.65 16.62 -12.07
N LYS A 89 -9.83 15.98 -11.98
CA LYS A 89 -9.96 14.52 -12.15
C LYS A 89 -10.07 14.15 -13.63
N PRO A 90 -9.32 13.14 -14.10
CA PRO A 90 -9.46 12.63 -15.46
C PRO A 90 -10.88 12.12 -15.71
N ARG A 91 -11.42 12.42 -16.89
CA ARG A 91 -12.75 11.97 -17.33
C ARG A 91 -12.62 10.95 -18.46
N SER A 92 -12.36 9.69 -18.09
CA SER A 92 -12.41 8.55 -19.01
C SER A 92 -13.60 7.64 -18.70
N LYS A 93 -13.92 6.71 -19.60
CA LYS A 93 -14.95 5.69 -19.35
C LYS A 93 -14.66 4.88 -18.09
N LEU A 94 -13.40 4.50 -17.85
CA LEU A 94 -12.98 3.78 -16.64
C LEU A 94 -13.30 4.58 -15.36
N SER A 95 -13.03 5.90 -15.36
CA SER A 95 -13.31 6.76 -14.20
C SER A 95 -14.79 6.93 -13.91
N MET A 96 -15.67 6.73 -14.90
CA MET A 96 -17.12 6.72 -14.69
C MET A 96 -17.60 5.39 -14.11
N LEU A 97 -17.00 4.27 -14.54
CA LEU A 97 -17.36 2.92 -14.10
C LEU A 97 -16.82 2.61 -12.70
N VAL A 98 -15.61 3.08 -12.39
CA VAL A 98 -14.94 2.89 -11.10
C VAL A 98 -14.42 4.25 -10.60
N PRO A 99 -15.27 5.10 -9.99
CA PRO A 99 -14.90 6.46 -9.60
C PRO A 99 -13.78 6.59 -8.55
N SER A 100 -13.43 5.49 -7.88
CA SER A 100 -12.39 5.44 -6.87
C SER A 100 -10.99 5.11 -7.40
N ILE A 101 -10.82 4.88 -8.71
CA ILE A 101 -9.49 4.64 -9.29
C ILE A 101 -8.58 5.86 -9.08
N SER A 102 -7.29 5.58 -8.91
CA SER A 102 -6.24 6.57 -8.74
C SER A 102 -5.39 6.71 -10.01
N THR A 103 -4.24 7.37 -9.87
CA THR A 103 -3.22 7.47 -10.92
C THR A 103 -2.74 6.09 -11.37
N PHE A 104 -2.63 5.87 -12.69
CA PHE A 104 -1.88 4.75 -13.25
C PHE A 104 -0.56 5.29 -13.80
N PHE A 105 0.55 4.69 -13.40
CA PHE A 105 1.89 5.15 -13.79
C PHE A 105 2.47 4.37 -14.97
N THR A 106 1.91 3.21 -15.26
CA THR A 106 2.28 2.34 -16.38
C THR A 106 1.01 1.80 -17.02
N PRO A 107 1.04 1.45 -18.32
CA PRO A 107 0.10 0.47 -18.87
C PRO A 107 0.10 -0.80 -18.01
N LEU A 108 -0.93 -1.63 -18.12
CA LEU A 108 -1.01 -2.91 -17.40
C LEU A 108 -1.33 -4.02 -18.39
N ALA A 109 -0.37 -4.92 -18.63
CA ALA A 109 -0.54 -6.12 -19.47
C ALA A 109 -1.41 -7.18 -18.77
N LEU A 110 -2.71 -6.89 -18.63
CA LEU A 110 -3.66 -7.69 -17.86
C LEU A 110 -3.97 -9.02 -18.54
N GLU A 111 -4.05 -9.05 -19.87
CA GLU A 111 -4.32 -10.31 -20.59
C GLU A 111 -3.18 -11.32 -20.35
N ASP A 112 -1.94 -10.87 -20.51
CA ASP A 112 -0.75 -11.71 -20.29
C ASP A 112 -0.55 -12.07 -18.81
N ALA A 113 -0.80 -11.13 -17.91
CA ALA A 113 -0.79 -11.40 -16.48
C ALA A 113 -1.83 -12.47 -16.11
N PHE A 114 -3.05 -12.37 -16.65
CA PHE A 114 -4.07 -13.40 -16.45
C PHE A 114 -3.62 -14.77 -16.96
N LYS A 115 -3.08 -14.84 -18.19
CA LYS A 115 -2.60 -16.11 -18.75
C LYS A 115 -1.52 -16.74 -17.89
N HIS A 116 -0.58 -15.93 -17.38
CA HIS A 116 0.47 -16.39 -16.47
C HIS A 116 -0.12 -16.95 -15.16
N GLU A 117 -1.00 -16.19 -14.53
CA GLU A 117 -1.63 -16.58 -13.27
C GLU A 117 -2.55 -17.80 -13.40
N ASP A 118 -3.28 -17.91 -14.51
CA ASP A 118 -4.15 -19.04 -14.80
C ASP A 118 -3.35 -20.34 -15.00
N ALA A 119 -2.16 -20.26 -15.62
CA ALA A 119 -1.28 -21.42 -15.77
C ALA A 119 -0.79 -21.96 -14.41
N LEU A 120 -0.58 -21.07 -13.43
CA LEU A 120 -0.12 -21.44 -12.09
C LEU A 120 -1.26 -21.91 -11.17
N ARG A 121 -2.43 -21.27 -11.29
CA ARG A 121 -3.53 -21.40 -10.31
C ARG A 121 -4.76 -22.10 -10.85
N ALA A 122 -4.78 -22.45 -12.13
CA ALA A 122 -5.88 -23.12 -12.82
C ALA A 122 -7.23 -22.41 -12.58
N ILE A 123 -7.23 -21.07 -12.61
CA ILE A 123 -8.38 -20.19 -12.36
C ILE A 123 -9.57 -20.61 -13.24
N SER A 124 -9.33 -20.79 -14.53
CA SER A 124 -10.32 -21.15 -15.56
C SER A 124 -10.78 -22.60 -15.51
N SER A 125 -10.03 -23.46 -14.82
CA SER A 125 -10.36 -24.87 -14.65
C SER A 125 -11.35 -25.11 -13.50
N ARG A 126 -11.55 -24.12 -12.62
CA ARG A 126 -12.49 -24.23 -11.50
C ARG A 126 -13.94 -24.26 -11.98
N ARG A 127 -14.77 -25.07 -11.30
CA ARG A 127 -16.21 -25.23 -11.62
C ARG A 127 -17.16 -24.85 -10.50
N PHE A 128 -16.66 -24.86 -9.27
CA PHE A 128 -17.46 -24.58 -8.07
C PHE A 128 -17.08 -23.27 -7.38
N VAL A 129 -15.89 -22.74 -7.69
CA VAL A 129 -15.34 -21.54 -7.06
C VAL A 129 -15.02 -20.53 -8.17
N PRO A 130 -15.69 -19.37 -8.22
CA PRO A 130 -15.40 -18.32 -9.18
C PRO A 130 -14.03 -17.67 -8.89
N PRO A 131 -13.48 -16.90 -9.85
CA PRO A 131 -12.38 -15.99 -9.59
C PRO A 131 -12.65 -15.14 -8.33
N SER A 132 -11.73 -15.24 -7.38
CA SER A 132 -11.79 -14.56 -6.10
C SER A 132 -11.15 -13.17 -6.17
N PHE A 133 -11.35 -12.38 -5.11
CA PHE A 133 -10.66 -11.10 -4.94
C PHE A 133 -9.14 -11.29 -5.00
N ASN A 134 -8.62 -12.34 -4.36
CA ASN A 134 -7.19 -12.64 -4.33
C ASN A 134 -6.66 -13.05 -5.71
N ASP A 135 -7.43 -13.77 -6.52
CA ASP A 135 -7.00 -14.11 -7.89
C ASP A 135 -6.76 -12.84 -8.71
N ILE A 136 -7.69 -11.88 -8.65
CA ILE A 136 -7.56 -10.62 -9.40
C ILE A 136 -6.46 -9.73 -8.81
N ARG A 137 -6.31 -9.70 -7.48
CA ARG A 137 -5.19 -9.00 -6.82
C ARG A 137 -3.84 -9.50 -7.32
N LEU A 138 -3.67 -10.82 -7.44
CA LEU A 138 -2.43 -11.43 -7.93
C LEU A 138 -2.22 -11.16 -9.42
N ILE A 139 -3.27 -11.21 -10.24
CA ILE A 139 -3.21 -10.80 -11.66
C ILE A 139 -2.76 -9.34 -11.80
N LEU A 140 -3.29 -8.42 -10.98
CA LEU A 140 -2.87 -7.01 -11.00
C LEU A 140 -1.43 -6.81 -10.52
N ASN A 141 -0.96 -7.59 -9.54
CA ASN A 141 0.45 -7.58 -9.13
C ASN A 141 1.34 -8.03 -10.30
N THR A 142 0.99 -9.14 -10.96
CA THR A 142 1.72 -9.67 -12.11
C THR A 142 1.71 -8.69 -13.29
N ALA A 143 0.59 -8.02 -13.57
CA ALA A 143 0.50 -7.00 -14.61
C ALA A 143 1.42 -5.80 -14.34
N GLN A 144 1.53 -5.36 -13.08
CA GLN A 144 2.48 -4.31 -12.71
C GLN A 144 3.94 -4.76 -12.87
N ILE A 145 4.27 -6.00 -12.47
CA ILE A 145 5.59 -6.57 -12.69
C ILE A 145 5.93 -6.57 -14.18
N LEU A 146 5.06 -7.16 -15.01
CA LEU A 146 5.26 -7.25 -16.45
C LEU A 146 5.53 -5.86 -17.04
N SER A 147 4.75 -4.86 -16.65
CA SER A 147 4.87 -3.50 -17.16
C SER A 147 6.19 -2.82 -16.75
N LEU A 148 6.77 -3.20 -15.61
CA LEU A 148 8.04 -2.65 -15.11
C LEU A 148 9.27 -3.39 -15.64
N VAL A 149 9.18 -4.71 -15.86
CA VAL A 149 10.33 -5.53 -16.24
C VAL A 149 10.39 -5.84 -17.74
N LYS A 150 9.24 -5.87 -18.40
CA LYS A 150 9.09 -5.96 -19.85
C LYS A 150 8.15 -4.85 -20.32
N PRO A 151 8.62 -3.59 -20.40
CA PRO A 151 7.84 -2.52 -20.99
C PRO A 151 7.68 -2.81 -22.50
N GLN A 152 6.74 -3.69 -22.82
CA GLN A 152 6.19 -3.88 -24.16
C GLN A 152 4.97 -2.98 -24.21
N HIS A 153 4.93 -2.09 -25.19
CA HIS A 153 3.71 -1.35 -25.45
C HIS A 153 2.68 -2.35 -25.98
N PRO A 154 1.45 -2.44 -25.45
CA PRO A 154 0.34 -3.10 -26.12
C PRO A 154 -0.16 -2.22 -27.29
N SER A 155 0.74 -1.62 -28.07
CA SER A 155 0.35 -1.22 -29.42
C SER A 155 0.42 -2.48 -30.24
N ARG A 156 -0.72 -2.89 -30.81
CA ARG A 156 -0.93 -4.03 -31.71
C ARG A 156 0.06 -4.16 -32.88
N ASP A 157 1.03 -3.26 -33.01
CA ASP A 157 2.14 -3.38 -33.94
C ASP A 157 3.22 -4.30 -33.36
N ASN A 158 3.30 -5.48 -33.97
CA ASN A 158 4.36 -6.49 -33.89
C ASN A 158 5.75 -5.96 -34.35
N SER A 159 6.01 -4.66 -34.25
CA SER A 159 7.13 -3.98 -34.90
C SER A 159 8.43 -4.01 -34.08
N SER A 160 8.39 -4.42 -32.81
CA SER A 160 9.59 -4.65 -32.00
C SER A 160 9.44 -5.91 -31.15
N LEU A 161 9.96 -7.03 -31.67
CA LEU A 161 10.05 -8.32 -30.96
C LEU A 161 11.09 -8.33 -29.82
N THR A 162 11.84 -7.24 -29.64
CA THR A 162 12.80 -7.11 -28.54
C THR A 162 12.17 -6.37 -27.36
N PRO A 163 12.01 -7.02 -26.19
CA PRO A 163 11.62 -6.34 -24.97
C PRO A 163 12.60 -5.20 -24.66
N GLY A 164 12.09 -4.02 -24.30
CA GLY A 164 12.94 -2.96 -23.75
C GLY A 164 13.60 -3.39 -22.44
N PRO A 165 14.71 -2.75 -22.03
CA PRO A 165 15.32 -3.04 -20.74
C PRO A 165 14.34 -2.76 -19.59
N SER A 166 14.47 -3.51 -18.49
CA SER A 166 13.68 -3.27 -17.28
C SER A 166 13.77 -1.79 -16.85
N GLN A 167 12.60 -1.19 -16.64
CA GLN A 167 12.47 0.18 -16.16
C GLN A 167 12.38 0.26 -14.63
N LEU A 168 12.34 -0.87 -13.91
CA LEU A 168 12.37 -0.89 -12.45
C LEU A 168 13.72 -0.33 -11.94
N LYS A 169 13.66 0.80 -11.21
CA LYS A 169 14.84 1.45 -10.61
C LYS A 169 14.77 1.51 -9.09
N LEU A 170 13.56 1.51 -8.52
CA LEU A 170 13.34 1.60 -7.08
C LEU A 170 12.28 0.58 -6.63
N LEU A 171 12.65 -0.25 -5.67
CA LEU A 171 11.72 -1.02 -4.87
C LEU A 171 11.53 -0.32 -3.54
N THR A 172 10.30 -0.06 -3.15
CA THR A 172 10.00 0.34 -1.77
C THR A 172 9.17 -0.72 -1.08
N PHE A 173 9.39 -0.90 0.21
CA PHE A 173 8.71 -1.92 0.99
C PHE A 173 8.15 -1.31 2.25
N ASP A 174 6.94 -1.71 2.60
CA ASP A 174 6.51 -1.62 3.99
C ASP A 174 7.30 -2.59 4.88
N GLY A 175 7.31 -2.31 6.19
CA GLY A 175 7.90 -3.18 7.21
C GLY A 175 6.97 -4.34 7.59
N ASP A 176 6.13 -4.10 8.58
CA ASP A 176 5.27 -5.13 9.19
C ASP A 176 4.30 -5.75 8.18
N VAL A 177 4.07 -7.07 8.29
CA VAL A 177 3.23 -7.89 7.41
C VAL A 177 3.70 -7.93 5.93
N THR A 178 4.83 -7.27 5.63
CA THR A 178 5.38 -7.15 4.28
C THR A 178 6.77 -7.75 4.18
N LEU A 179 7.75 -7.23 4.92
CA LEU A 179 9.10 -7.79 4.98
C LEU A 179 9.23 -8.87 6.04
N TYR A 180 8.49 -8.72 7.14
CA TYR A 180 8.49 -9.63 8.29
C TYR A 180 7.08 -9.69 8.90
N ASP A 181 6.81 -10.75 9.66
CA ASP A 181 5.54 -10.88 10.38
C ASP A 181 5.33 -9.72 11.36
N ASP A 182 4.08 -9.45 11.73
CA ASP A 182 3.69 -8.36 12.63
C ASP A 182 4.51 -8.34 13.94
N GLY A 183 5.23 -7.24 14.17
CA GLY A 183 6.10 -7.03 15.33
C GLY A 183 7.42 -7.81 15.29
N ALA A 184 7.69 -8.56 14.22
CA ALA A 184 8.92 -9.32 14.05
C ALA A 184 10.06 -8.46 13.45
N SER A 185 11.17 -9.10 13.10
CA SER A 185 12.40 -8.46 12.63
C SER A 185 13.11 -9.37 11.63
N LEU A 186 13.85 -8.78 10.69
CA LEU A 186 14.81 -9.51 9.85
C LEU A 186 16.08 -9.77 10.67
N ILE A 187 16.35 -11.04 10.95
CA ILE A 187 17.42 -11.47 11.85
C ILE A 187 18.53 -12.22 11.12
N SER A 188 18.24 -13.01 10.08
CA SER A 188 19.30 -13.73 9.34
C SER A 188 18.84 -14.25 7.98
N ARG A 189 19.79 -14.51 7.07
CA ARG A 189 19.51 -15.02 5.71
C ARG A 189 18.81 -16.39 5.74
N GLU A 190 19.11 -17.22 6.73
CA GLU A 190 18.53 -18.57 6.85
C GLU A 190 17.06 -18.54 7.26
N LYS A 191 16.66 -17.54 8.05
CA LYS A 191 15.28 -17.41 8.54
C LYS A 191 14.42 -16.52 7.64
N ASP A 192 15.05 -15.54 7.00
CA ASP A 192 14.38 -14.48 6.27
C ASP A 192 14.78 -14.53 4.78
N PRO A 193 14.16 -15.40 3.97
CA PRO A 193 14.53 -15.62 2.57
C PRO A 193 14.41 -14.37 1.69
N VAL A 194 13.68 -13.35 2.15
CA VAL A 194 13.58 -12.04 1.49
C VAL A 194 14.94 -11.35 1.39
N ILE A 195 15.84 -11.54 2.36
CA ILE A 195 17.15 -10.87 2.39
C ILE A 195 17.96 -11.18 1.13
N ASP A 196 18.01 -12.45 0.70
CA ASP A 196 18.73 -12.85 -0.50
C ASP A 196 18.19 -12.17 -1.76
N ARG A 197 16.86 -11.96 -1.84
CA ARG A 197 16.24 -11.25 -2.97
C ARG A 197 16.59 -9.77 -2.94
N LEU A 198 16.59 -9.13 -1.76
CA LEU A 198 17.00 -7.73 -1.63
C LEU A 198 18.46 -7.53 -2.04
N ILE A 199 19.36 -8.42 -1.62
CA ILE A 199 20.77 -8.40 -2.05
C ILE A 199 20.88 -8.58 -3.58
N TYR A 200 20.13 -9.50 -4.17
CA TYR A 200 20.06 -9.66 -5.62
C TYR A 200 19.69 -8.35 -6.32
N PHE A 201 18.64 -7.66 -5.88
CA PHE A 201 18.23 -6.40 -6.50
C PHE A 201 19.27 -5.28 -6.31
N LEU A 202 19.90 -5.17 -5.14
CA LEU A 202 21.00 -4.22 -4.91
C LEU A 202 22.17 -4.48 -5.87
N SER A 203 22.54 -5.74 -6.10
CA SER A 203 23.61 -6.15 -7.04
C SER A 203 23.32 -5.79 -8.51
N ARG A 204 22.06 -5.49 -8.82
CA ARG A 204 21.58 -5.08 -10.16
C ARG A 204 21.29 -3.59 -10.22
N ASP A 205 21.80 -2.82 -9.25
CA ASP A 205 21.61 -1.38 -9.16
C ASP A 205 20.12 -0.98 -9.03
N VAL A 206 19.28 -1.84 -8.48
CA VAL A 206 17.95 -1.43 -8.03
C VAL A 206 18.07 -0.83 -6.63
N ARG A 207 17.49 0.35 -6.45
CA ARG A 207 17.46 1.05 -5.16
C ARG A 207 16.38 0.46 -4.28
N ILE A 208 16.61 0.47 -2.98
CA ILE A 208 15.69 -0.09 -1.99
C ILE A 208 15.37 0.97 -0.93
N GLY A 209 14.08 1.27 -0.75
CA GLY A 209 13.57 2.08 0.35
C GLY A 209 12.67 1.27 1.28
N ILE A 210 13.00 1.17 2.56
CA ILE A 210 12.10 0.56 3.56
C ILE A 210 11.29 1.68 4.20
N VAL A 211 10.00 1.77 3.88
CA VAL A 211 9.07 2.82 4.34
C VAL A 211 8.16 2.25 5.41
N THR A 212 8.44 2.53 6.68
CA THR A 212 7.75 1.92 7.83
C THR A 212 7.05 2.93 8.71
N ALA A 213 5.91 2.53 9.27
CA ALA A 213 5.21 3.30 10.31
C ALA A 213 6.01 3.39 11.63
N ALA A 214 6.97 2.48 11.85
CA ALA A 214 7.85 2.58 13.01
C ALA A 214 8.72 3.84 12.93
N GLY A 215 8.41 4.84 13.76
CA GLY A 215 9.16 6.09 13.86
C GLY A 215 10.11 6.11 15.06
N TYR A 216 11.37 5.78 14.82
CA TYR A 216 12.48 5.93 15.76
C TYR A 216 13.44 7.06 15.34
N THR A 217 14.00 7.75 16.33
CA THR A 217 15.06 8.76 16.14
C THR A 217 16.46 8.15 16.15
N GLU A 218 16.63 6.99 16.80
CA GLU A 218 17.93 6.35 16.99
C GLU A 218 18.16 5.18 16.02
N PRO A 219 19.33 5.10 15.35
CA PRO A 219 19.69 4.03 14.42
C PRO A 219 19.55 2.62 15.00
N LYS A 220 19.87 2.44 16.29
CA LYS A 220 19.87 1.15 16.98
C LYS A 220 18.52 0.42 16.92
N ASN A 221 17.42 1.18 16.89
CA ASN A 221 16.08 0.61 16.89
C ASN A 221 15.69 0.07 15.51
N TYR A 222 16.09 0.75 14.43
CA TYR A 222 15.95 0.19 13.08
C TYR A 222 16.87 -1.00 12.87
N PHE A 223 18.09 -0.94 13.42
CA PHE A 223 19.00 -2.09 13.38
C PHE A 223 18.41 -3.31 14.09
N ALA A 224 17.78 -3.15 15.25
CA ALA A 224 17.10 -4.27 15.91
C ALA A 224 16.05 -4.94 15.00
N ARG A 225 15.35 -4.16 14.18
CA ARG A 225 14.34 -4.65 13.22
C ARG A 225 14.93 -5.23 11.94
N LEU A 226 16.10 -4.75 11.51
CA LEU A 226 16.66 -5.01 10.18
C LEU A 226 18.08 -5.61 10.20
N SER A 227 18.54 -6.07 11.36
CA SER A 227 19.93 -6.53 11.59
C SER A 227 20.39 -7.55 10.57
N GLY A 228 19.55 -8.53 10.23
CA GLY A 228 19.85 -9.56 9.24
C GLY A 228 20.18 -8.97 7.86
N LEU A 229 19.40 -7.99 7.40
CA LEU A 229 19.64 -7.32 6.12
C LEU A 229 20.89 -6.43 6.16
N LEU A 230 21.05 -5.61 7.20
CA LEU A 230 22.18 -4.68 7.32
C LEU A 230 23.52 -5.42 7.42
N LEU A 231 23.55 -6.51 8.20
CA LEU A 231 24.72 -7.38 8.31
C LEU A 231 24.98 -8.13 6.99
N ALA A 232 23.93 -8.60 6.31
CA ALA A 232 24.07 -9.23 5.00
C ALA A 232 24.72 -8.27 3.99
N ILE A 233 24.26 -7.01 3.91
CA ILE A 233 24.86 -5.99 3.02
C ILE A 233 26.32 -5.69 3.43
N ARG A 234 26.58 -5.57 4.73
CA ARG A 234 27.93 -5.25 5.25
C ARG A 234 28.94 -6.30 4.82
N PHE A 235 28.61 -7.57 5.05
CA PHE A 235 29.52 -8.69 4.81
C PHE A 235 29.42 -9.29 3.41
N ASP A 236 28.52 -8.80 2.55
CA ASP A 236 28.50 -9.20 1.15
C ASP A 236 29.74 -8.67 0.42
N SER A 237 30.48 -9.59 -0.20
CA SER A 237 31.70 -9.31 -0.96
C SER A 237 31.45 -9.06 -2.44
N THR A 238 30.22 -9.27 -2.92
CA THR A 238 29.82 -9.08 -4.32
C THR A 238 29.25 -7.68 -4.56
N LEU A 239 28.65 -7.06 -3.54
CA LEU A 239 28.14 -5.69 -3.63
C LEU A 239 29.26 -4.66 -3.62
N THR A 240 29.24 -3.76 -4.60
CA THR A 240 30.11 -2.58 -4.60
C THR A 240 29.68 -1.58 -3.50
N PRO A 241 30.58 -0.67 -3.05
CA PRO A 241 30.20 0.37 -2.08
C PRO A 241 29.00 1.22 -2.54
N GLN A 242 28.93 1.52 -3.84
CA GLN A 242 27.79 2.23 -4.42
C GLN A 242 26.50 1.42 -4.29
N GLN A 243 26.54 0.12 -4.57
CA GLN A 243 25.36 -0.74 -4.44
C GLN A 243 24.91 -0.91 -2.98
N LYS A 244 25.84 -0.93 -2.02
CA LYS A 244 25.48 -0.92 -0.59
C LYS A 244 24.75 0.37 -0.19
N SER A 245 25.18 1.52 -0.74
CA SER A 245 24.52 2.81 -0.51
C SER A 245 23.13 2.96 -1.14
N ASN A 246 22.69 1.99 -1.96
CA ASN A 246 21.36 1.99 -2.57
C ASN A 246 20.24 1.54 -1.60
N LEU A 247 20.52 1.37 -0.30
CA LEU A 247 19.52 1.12 0.74
C LEU A 247 19.28 2.38 1.59
N ILE A 248 18.00 2.75 1.74
CA ILE A 248 17.54 3.74 2.72
C ILE A 248 16.36 3.23 3.54
N ILE A 249 16.18 3.81 4.72
CA ILE A 249 15.06 3.55 5.62
C ILE A 249 14.33 4.86 5.87
N MET A 250 13.04 4.88 5.55
CA MET A 250 12.10 5.96 5.83
C MET A 250 11.21 5.53 7.00
N GLY A 251 11.46 6.08 8.18
CA GLY A 251 10.71 5.75 9.39
C GLY A 251 9.65 6.79 9.75
N GLY A 252 8.66 6.34 10.53
CA GLY A 252 7.49 7.13 10.89
C GLY A 252 6.73 7.62 9.65
N GLU A 253 6.57 6.73 8.67
CA GLU A 253 6.02 6.94 7.32
C GLU A 253 6.80 7.92 6.44
N SER A 254 7.04 9.14 6.90
CA SER A 254 7.73 10.22 6.17
C SER A 254 8.42 11.22 7.13
N ASN A 255 8.89 10.73 8.28
CA ASN A 255 9.41 11.58 9.35
C ASN A 255 10.92 11.49 9.56
N PHE A 256 11.52 10.31 9.39
CA PHE A 256 12.95 10.09 9.61
C PHE A 256 13.61 9.37 8.43
N LEU A 257 14.73 9.88 7.93
CA LEU A 257 15.49 9.23 6.87
C LEU A 257 16.83 8.74 7.42
N PHE A 258 17.13 7.46 7.19
CA PHE A 258 18.42 6.86 7.45
C PHE A 258 18.96 6.26 6.16
N VAL A 259 20.26 6.41 5.95
CA VAL A 259 20.97 5.81 4.82
C VAL A 259 21.96 4.78 5.31
N TYR A 260 22.16 3.75 4.50
CA TYR A 260 23.22 2.79 4.77
C TYR A 260 24.60 3.46 4.74
N ASP A 261 25.41 3.21 5.76
CA ASP A 261 26.77 3.74 5.89
C ASP A 261 27.64 2.76 6.67
N ASP A 262 28.62 2.15 6.00
CA ASP A 262 29.55 1.17 6.57
C ASP A 262 30.32 1.65 7.81
N SER A 263 30.49 2.97 7.93
CA SER A 263 31.25 3.62 9.00
C SER A 263 30.40 4.10 10.17
N ALA A 264 29.08 4.17 9.99
CA ALA A 264 28.16 4.64 11.02
C ALA A 264 27.84 3.54 12.03
N ASP A 265 27.49 3.95 13.25
CA ASP A 265 26.95 3.05 14.26
C ASP A 265 25.72 2.33 13.70
N HIS A 266 25.70 1.01 13.88
CA HIS A 266 24.62 0.15 13.37
C HIS A 266 24.41 0.22 11.84
N PHE A 267 25.43 0.66 11.10
CA PHE A 267 25.45 0.81 9.65
C PHE A 267 24.43 1.81 9.08
N LEU A 268 23.91 2.70 9.93
CA LEU A 268 22.84 3.63 9.57
C LEU A 268 23.17 5.04 10.02
N ARG A 269 23.21 5.95 9.05
CA ARG A 269 23.42 7.38 9.31
C ARG A 269 22.10 8.14 9.15
N HIS A 270 21.72 8.86 10.20
CA HIS A 270 20.56 9.76 10.18
C HIS A 270 20.82 10.96 9.25
N ILE A 271 19.84 11.29 8.42
CA ILE A 271 19.89 12.47 7.55
C ILE A 271 18.98 13.57 8.11
N PRO A 272 19.52 14.78 8.36
CA PRO A 272 18.72 15.93 8.78
C PRO A 272 17.53 16.18 7.86
N ARG A 273 16.36 16.41 8.46
CA ARG A 273 15.07 16.53 7.76
C ARG A 273 15.08 17.48 6.57
N ARG A 274 15.71 18.66 6.72
CA ARG A 274 15.77 19.70 5.68
C ARG A 274 16.47 19.27 4.39
N GLU A 275 17.27 18.22 4.41
CA GLU A 275 18.01 17.75 3.23
C GLU A 275 17.16 16.93 2.25
N TRP A 276 16.07 16.30 2.74
CA TRP A 276 15.34 15.30 1.94
C TRP A 276 13.83 15.56 1.84
N ILE A 277 13.25 16.41 2.69
CA ILE A 277 11.81 16.70 2.62
C ILE A 277 11.37 17.21 1.24
N LEU A 278 10.14 16.90 0.89
CA LEU A 278 9.50 17.34 -0.34
C LEU A 278 9.14 18.83 -0.27
N GLU A 279 8.96 19.47 -1.42
CA GLU A 279 8.57 20.89 -1.50
C GLU A 279 7.28 21.16 -0.71
N ALA A 280 6.26 20.32 -0.90
CA ALA A 280 4.98 20.40 -0.18
C ALA A 280 5.09 20.28 1.36
N MET A 281 6.22 19.79 1.88
CA MET A 281 6.46 19.63 3.32
C MET A 281 7.14 20.85 3.94
N HIS A 282 7.68 21.78 3.13
CA HIS A 282 8.40 22.97 3.63
C HIS A 282 7.48 23.97 4.31
N ASP A 283 6.24 24.07 3.82
CA ASP A 283 5.23 25.02 4.29
C ASP A 283 4.52 24.55 5.57
N TRP A 284 4.81 23.33 6.05
CA TRP A 284 4.25 22.82 7.28
C TRP A 284 4.92 23.50 8.47
N ASN A 285 4.27 24.54 8.98
CA ASN A 285 4.75 25.22 10.18
C ASN A 285 4.49 24.39 11.45
N GLU A 286 5.39 24.52 12.42
CA GLU A 286 5.35 23.71 13.65
C GLU A 286 4.10 24.01 14.50
N ALA A 287 3.58 25.24 14.48
CA ALA A 287 2.37 25.58 15.23
C ALA A 287 1.14 24.80 14.71
N ALA A 288 0.99 24.68 13.39
CA ALA A 288 -0.08 23.91 12.76
C ALA A 288 0.07 22.40 13.02
N ILE A 289 1.30 21.88 13.03
CA ILE A 289 1.57 20.49 13.41
C ILE A 289 1.13 20.23 14.85
N GLN A 290 1.52 21.09 15.79
CA GLN A 290 1.13 20.93 17.19
C GLN A 290 -0.39 21.02 17.37
N GLN A 291 -1.07 21.94 16.66
CA GLN A 291 -2.54 22.00 16.67
C GLN A 291 -3.20 20.69 16.22
N LEU A 292 -2.72 20.07 15.15
CA LEU A 292 -3.25 18.79 14.68
C LEU A 292 -3.06 17.70 15.73
N LEU A 293 -1.84 17.59 16.26
CA LEU A 293 -1.51 16.58 17.25
C LEU A 293 -2.28 16.81 18.57
N ASP A 294 -2.61 18.05 18.94
CA ASP A 294 -3.43 18.36 20.12
C ASP A 294 -4.88 17.89 19.95
N VAL A 295 -5.46 18.08 18.76
CA VAL A 295 -6.77 17.52 18.43
C VAL A 295 -6.74 16.00 18.50
N ALA A 296 -5.69 15.38 17.96
CA ALA A 296 -5.52 13.92 17.97
C ALA A 296 -5.34 13.38 19.38
N GLU A 297 -4.53 14.04 20.20
CA GLU A 297 -4.32 13.71 21.61
C GLU A 297 -5.64 13.78 22.41
N GLY A 298 -6.45 14.81 22.15
CA GLY A 298 -7.79 14.94 22.72
C GLY A 298 -8.71 13.78 22.32
N ALA A 299 -8.69 13.39 21.03
CA ALA A 299 -9.44 12.25 20.52
C ALA A 299 -9.01 10.93 21.19
N PHE A 300 -7.71 10.66 21.30
CA PHE A 300 -7.17 9.49 21.99
C PHE A 300 -7.58 9.45 23.47
N LYS A 301 -7.50 10.57 24.19
CA LYS A 301 -7.96 10.66 25.58
C LYS A 301 -9.45 10.37 25.70
N SER A 302 -10.25 10.84 24.75
CA SER A 302 -11.69 10.53 24.68
C SER A 302 -11.93 9.03 24.46
N CYS A 303 -11.21 8.38 23.52
CA CYS A 303 -11.29 6.93 23.30
C CYS A 303 -10.92 6.14 24.55
N ILE A 304 -9.82 6.51 25.24
CA ILE A 304 -9.41 5.86 26.51
C ILE A 304 -10.56 5.90 27.53
N LYS A 305 -11.19 7.06 27.71
CA LYS A 305 -12.28 7.24 28.67
C LYS A 305 -13.54 6.46 28.26
N THR A 306 -13.96 6.59 26.99
CA THR A 306 -15.21 6.03 26.48
C THR A 306 -15.17 4.51 26.38
N LEU A 307 -14.07 3.96 25.87
CA LEU A 307 -13.88 2.51 25.73
C LEU A 307 -13.25 1.87 26.98
N GLN A 308 -12.99 2.66 28.03
CA GLN A 308 -12.33 2.25 29.28
C GLN A 308 -11.01 1.52 29.03
N LEU A 309 -10.21 2.01 28.08
CA LEU A 309 -8.96 1.37 27.69
C LEU A 309 -7.94 1.49 28.82
N LYS A 310 -7.26 0.39 29.13
CA LYS A 310 -6.07 0.39 29.98
C LYS A 310 -4.85 0.81 29.16
N ALA A 311 -4.86 2.06 28.71
CA ALA A 311 -3.85 2.61 27.82
C ALA A 311 -3.33 3.96 28.33
N LYS A 312 -2.12 4.32 27.90
CA LYS A 312 -1.50 5.62 28.12
C LYS A 312 -1.29 6.31 26.79
N VAL A 313 -1.30 7.64 26.79
CA VAL A 313 -0.99 8.45 25.61
C VAL A 313 0.53 8.66 25.54
N LEU A 314 1.10 8.54 24.35
CA LEU A 314 2.47 8.93 24.03
C LEU A 314 2.46 10.04 22.97
N ARG A 315 3.00 11.22 23.33
CA ARG A 315 3.21 12.34 22.42
C ARG A 315 4.68 12.38 21.98
N LYS A 316 4.90 12.43 20.67
CA LYS A 316 6.21 12.63 20.02
C LYS A 316 6.19 13.95 19.23
N GLU A 317 7.32 14.31 18.64
CA GLU A 317 7.46 15.55 17.86
C GLU A 317 6.45 15.65 16.71
N ARG A 318 6.26 14.55 15.97
CA ARG A 318 5.44 14.48 14.75
C ARG A 318 4.44 13.32 14.77
N ALA A 319 4.11 12.83 15.97
CA ALA A 319 3.18 11.73 16.16
C ALA A 319 2.55 11.77 17.55
N VAL A 320 1.36 11.20 17.69
CA VAL A 320 0.72 10.95 18.99
C VAL A 320 -0.07 9.66 18.93
N GLY A 321 -0.06 8.88 19.99
CA GLY A 321 -0.75 7.60 20.00
C GLY A 321 -1.07 7.09 21.40
N ILE A 322 -1.66 5.90 21.44
CA ILE A 322 -1.94 5.16 22.67
C ILE A 322 -1.26 3.80 22.65
N TYR A 323 -0.79 3.36 23.81
CA TYR A 323 -0.19 2.05 24.02
C TYR A 323 -0.71 1.44 25.33
N ALA A 324 -0.66 0.12 25.46
CA ALA A 324 -1.09 -0.57 26.68
C ALA A 324 -0.33 -0.04 27.91
N ALA A 325 -1.05 0.23 28.99
CA ALA A 325 -0.49 0.89 30.17
C ALA A 325 0.63 0.08 30.84
N ASP A 326 0.52 -1.25 30.78
CA ASP A 326 1.43 -2.25 31.34
C ASP A 326 1.59 -3.43 30.38
N GLN A 327 2.71 -4.16 30.47
CA GLN A 327 3.01 -5.28 29.56
C GLN A 327 2.06 -6.49 29.70
N SER A 328 1.34 -6.61 30.80
CA SER A 328 0.32 -7.64 31.02
C SER A 328 -1.03 -7.32 30.37
N GLU A 329 -1.26 -6.06 30.03
CA GLU A 329 -2.50 -5.60 29.42
C GLU A 329 -2.39 -5.66 27.90
N LYS A 330 -3.48 -6.04 27.23
CA LYS A 330 -3.57 -6.06 25.78
C LYS A 330 -4.86 -5.38 25.35
N LEU A 331 -4.73 -4.43 24.44
CA LEU A 331 -5.87 -3.86 23.75
C LEU A 331 -6.36 -4.89 22.73
N THR A 332 -7.67 -5.10 22.66
CA THR A 332 -8.23 -5.99 21.64
C THR A 332 -8.15 -5.30 20.29
N ARG A 333 -8.11 -6.09 19.21
CA ARG A 333 -8.11 -5.55 17.85
C ARG A 333 -9.30 -4.63 17.61
N GLU A 334 -10.47 -4.99 18.12
CA GLU A 334 -11.70 -4.20 17.99
C GLU A 334 -11.58 -2.83 18.68
N GLN A 335 -10.92 -2.77 19.85
CA GLN A 335 -10.63 -1.51 20.54
C GLN A 335 -9.65 -0.63 19.74
N LEU A 336 -8.63 -1.25 19.15
CA LEU A 336 -7.64 -0.55 18.32
C LEU A 336 -8.29 0.01 17.05
N GLU A 337 -9.07 -0.79 16.32
CA GLU A 337 -9.77 -0.36 15.10
C GLU A 337 -10.80 0.75 15.40
N GLU A 338 -11.61 0.61 16.45
CA GLU A 338 -12.55 1.67 16.88
C GLU A 338 -11.80 2.97 17.18
N THR A 339 -10.66 2.89 17.87
CA THR A 339 -9.84 4.06 18.18
C THR A 339 -9.31 4.71 16.90
N VAL A 340 -8.82 3.93 15.92
CA VAL A 340 -8.37 4.45 14.63
C VAL A 340 -9.49 5.23 13.94
N LEU A 341 -10.66 4.61 13.81
CA LEU A 341 -11.80 5.21 13.10
C LEU A 341 -12.29 6.49 13.78
N VAL A 342 -12.38 6.50 15.11
CA VAL A 342 -12.79 7.69 15.87
C VAL A 342 -11.78 8.81 15.72
N VAL A 343 -10.48 8.54 15.91
CA VAL A 343 -9.43 9.57 15.80
C VAL A 343 -9.39 10.13 14.38
N GLN A 344 -9.46 9.27 13.37
CA GLN A 344 -9.51 9.71 11.98
C GLN A 344 -10.72 10.63 11.72
N GLN A 345 -11.92 10.21 12.14
CA GLN A 345 -13.14 11.00 11.96
C GLN A 345 -13.08 12.35 12.67
N VAL A 346 -12.54 12.39 13.90
CA VAL A 346 -12.39 13.64 14.67
C VAL A 346 -11.43 14.60 13.96
N ILE A 347 -10.29 14.10 13.46
CA ILE A 347 -9.33 14.95 12.74
C ILE A 347 -9.94 15.43 11.43
N GLU A 348 -10.55 14.56 10.64
CA GLU A 348 -11.22 14.95 9.38
C GLU A 348 -12.30 16.01 9.62
N SER A 349 -13.10 15.86 10.67
CA SER A 349 -14.12 16.84 11.06
C SER A 349 -13.50 18.17 11.52
N SER A 350 -12.35 18.13 12.20
CA SER A 350 -11.63 19.33 12.64
C SER A 350 -11.06 20.16 11.50
N ARG A 351 -10.93 19.61 10.29
CA ARG A 351 -10.42 20.32 9.11
C ARG A 351 -11.49 21.18 8.43
N LEU A 352 -12.75 20.93 8.72
CA LEU A 352 -13.85 21.66 8.12
C LEU A 352 -14.01 23.04 8.79
N PRO A 353 -14.38 24.09 8.03
CA PRO A 353 -14.73 25.37 8.62
C PRO A 353 -15.86 25.21 9.65
N PRO A 354 -15.90 26.04 10.71
CA PRO A 354 -17.02 26.04 11.63
C PRO A 354 -18.34 26.22 10.86
N LEU A 355 -19.34 25.38 11.15
CA LEU A 355 -20.69 25.58 10.62
C LEU A 355 -21.18 26.99 11.01
N PRO A 356 -21.87 27.72 10.10
CA PRO A 356 -22.47 28.99 10.46
C PRO A 356 -23.41 28.78 11.64
N THR A 357 -23.16 29.47 12.76
CA THR A 357 -24.09 29.47 13.89
C THR A 357 -25.42 30.06 13.40
N LEU A 358 -26.46 29.23 13.32
CA LEU A 358 -27.84 29.71 13.15
C LEU A 358 -28.14 30.72 14.27
N PRO A 359 -28.73 31.88 13.96
CA PRO A 359 -29.09 32.83 14.99
C PRO A 359 -30.09 32.18 15.94
N THR A 360 -29.67 31.97 17.19
CA THR A 360 -30.55 31.59 18.28
C THR A 360 -31.54 32.72 18.50
N VAL A 361 -32.77 32.55 18.00
CA VAL A 361 -33.90 33.38 18.39
C VAL A 361 -34.26 32.99 19.82
N ASN A 362 -33.67 33.66 20.81
CA ASN A 362 -34.40 34.11 21.99
C ASN A 362 -33.58 34.98 22.95
N SER A 363 -34.29 36.03 23.39
CA SER A 363 -34.04 36.96 24.50
C SER A 363 -33.16 38.19 24.22
N LYS A 364 -33.74 39.31 24.64
CA LYS A 364 -33.36 40.69 24.40
C LYS A 364 -32.06 41.05 25.14
N SER A 365 -31.37 42.06 24.61
CA SER A 365 -30.29 42.84 25.23
C SER A 365 -28.91 42.18 25.33
N ALA A 366 -28.14 42.27 24.25
CA ALA A 366 -26.72 42.65 24.29
C ALA A 366 -26.27 42.96 22.86
N SER A 367 -25.55 44.06 22.67
CA SER A 367 -24.97 44.47 21.39
C SER A 367 -24.16 43.32 20.77
N PRO A 368 -24.37 42.96 19.49
CA PRO A 368 -23.60 41.89 18.87
C PRO A 368 -22.19 42.40 18.61
N LYS A 369 -21.23 42.01 19.46
CA LYS A 369 -19.84 41.90 19.01
C LYS A 369 -19.84 40.77 18.00
N ALA A 370 -19.80 41.13 16.72
CA ALA A 370 -19.52 40.19 15.64
C ALA A 370 -18.14 39.58 15.90
N THR A 371 -18.09 38.44 16.59
CA THR A 371 -16.96 37.53 16.46
C THR A 371 -16.98 37.07 15.02
N THR A 372 -16.08 37.65 14.23
CA THR A 372 -15.71 37.16 12.90
C THR A 372 -15.35 35.69 13.06
N SER A 373 -16.30 34.79 12.82
CA SER A 373 -16.01 33.39 12.55
C SER A 373 -15.17 33.43 11.29
N SER A 374 -13.85 33.27 11.42
CA SER A 374 -12.96 33.17 10.28
C SER A 374 -13.50 32.06 9.38
N SER A 375 -13.92 32.41 8.17
CA SER A 375 -14.32 31.44 7.13
C SER A 375 -13.12 30.66 6.60
N GLU A 376 -11.91 30.96 7.10
CA GLU A 376 -10.68 30.28 6.75
C GLU A 376 -10.59 28.93 7.47
N PRO A 377 -10.17 27.88 6.76
CA PRO A 377 -9.92 26.58 7.38
C PRO A 377 -8.80 26.71 8.43
N PRO A 378 -8.80 25.85 9.45
CA PRO A 378 -7.77 25.90 10.48
C PRO A 378 -6.38 25.65 9.88
N SER A 379 -5.35 26.18 10.53
CA SER A 379 -3.98 26.17 9.99
C SER A 379 -3.46 24.77 9.69
N HIS A 380 -3.94 23.74 10.40
CA HIS A 380 -3.57 22.34 10.20
C HIS A 380 -4.36 21.60 9.12
N ALA A 381 -5.35 22.24 8.48
CA ALA A 381 -6.28 21.56 7.58
C ALA A 381 -5.60 20.90 6.36
N HIS A 382 -4.48 21.46 5.92
CA HIS A 382 -3.73 21.00 4.75
C HIS A 382 -2.62 19.99 5.08
N ILE A 383 -2.32 19.74 6.37
CA ILE A 383 -1.23 18.85 6.79
C ILE A 383 -1.70 17.41 6.67
N PRO A 384 -1.08 16.57 5.81
CA PRO A 384 -1.39 15.14 5.73
C PRO A 384 -1.12 14.43 7.06
N PHE A 385 -1.91 13.42 7.36
CA PHE A 385 -1.72 12.54 8.52
C PHE A 385 -2.16 11.13 8.15
N THR A 386 -1.70 10.18 8.95
CA THR A 386 -2.17 8.80 8.92
C THR A 386 -2.44 8.35 10.35
N VAL A 387 -3.59 7.70 10.59
CA VAL A 387 -3.88 7.03 11.88
C VAL A 387 -3.88 5.54 11.61
N PHE A 388 -3.07 4.75 12.29
CA PHE A 388 -2.98 3.31 12.00
C PHE A 388 -3.03 2.45 13.25
N ASN A 389 -3.52 1.22 13.07
CA ASN A 389 -3.48 0.16 14.07
C ASN A 389 -2.13 -0.58 13.97
N GLY A 390 -1.30 -0.49 15.01
CA GLY A 390 -0.01 -1.16 15.10
C GLY A 390 -0.07 -2.56 15.74
N GLY A 391 -1.26 -3.17 15.82
CA GLY A 391 -1.49 -4.51 16.37
C GLY A 391 -1.53 -4.56 17.91
N ALA A 392 -0.76 -3.70 18.58
CA ALA A 392 -0.74 -3.55 20.04
C ALA A 392 -0.96 -2.09 20.51
N ASP A 393 -0.87 -1.13 19.59
CA ASP A 393 -1.00 0.30 19.82
C ASP A 393 -1.73 0.98 18.65
N VAL A 394 -2.09 2.25 18.82
CA VAL A 394 -2.63 3.10 17.75
C VAL A 394 -1.87 4.42 17.74
N PHE A 395 -1.40 4.82 16.57
CA PHE A 395 -0.70 6.11 16.40
C PHE A 395 -1.32 6.92 15.28
N LEU A 396 -1.32 8.24 15.46
CA LEU A 396 -1.43 9.22 14.40
C LEU A 396 -0.03 9.78 14.14
N ASP A 397 0.42 9.68 12.89
CA ASP A 397 1.65 10.28 12.39
C ASP A 397 1.34 11.46 11.46
N ILE A 398 2.18 12.49 11.50
CA ILE A 398 2.17 13.58 10.52
C ILE A 398 2.83 13.10 9.23
N GLY A 399 2.15 13.29 8.10
CA GLY A 399 2.53 12.74 6.81
C GLY A 399 1.89 11.38 6.54
N ASP A 400 2.24 10.78 5.40
CA ASP A 400 1.79 9.45 5.01
C ASP A 400 2.85 8.72 4.16
N LYS A 401 2.68 7.40 3.96
CA LYS A 401 3.61 6.60 3.13
C LYS A 401 3.78 7.10 1.70
N SER A 402 2.79 7.81 1.13
CA SER A 402 2.95 8.36 -0.23
C SER A 402 4.06 9.40 -0.29
N LEU A 403 4.19 10.21 0.76
CA LEU A 403 5.26 11.18 0.93
C LEU A 403 6.60 10.49 1.22
N GLY A 404 6.57 9.40 2.00
CA GLY A 404 7.75 8.57 2.26
C GLY A 404 8.35 7.99 0.98
N VAL A 405 7.50 7.40 0.13
CA VAL A 405 7.90 6.87 -1.18
C VAL A 405 8.41 7.97 -2.10
N GLN A 406 7.75 9.11 -2.17
CA GLN A 406 8.21 10.27 -2.95
C GLN A 406 9.56 10.81 -2.46
N ALA A 407 9.79 10.82 -1.14
CA ALA A 407 11.07 11.19 -0.57
C ALA A 407 12.17 10.19 -0.96
N CYS A 408 11.88 8.88 -1.00
CA CYS A 408 12.80 7.88 -1.55
C CYS A 408 13.11 8.14 -3.03
N GLN A 409 12.09 8.40 -3.85
CA GLN A 409 12.25 8.75 -5.27
C GLN A 409 13.16 9.97 -5.46
N LYS A 410 12.90 11.06 -4.72
CA LYS A 410 13.71 12.29 -4.73
C LYS A 410 15.15 12.01 -4.28
N TRP A 411 15.33 11.28 -3.17
CA TRP A 411 16.63 10.98 -2.60
C TRP A 411 17.56 10.30 -3.61
N PHE A 412 17.03 9.34 -4.38
CA PHE A 412 17.79 8.62 -5.40
C PHE A 412 17.87 9.36 -6.75
N GLY A 413 17.75 10.69 -6.76
CA GLY A 413 17.93 11.51 -7.95
C GLY A 413 16.66 11.74 -8.77
N GLY A 414 15.47 11.59 -8.18
CA GLY A 414 14.20 11.82 -8.86
C GLY A 414 13.74 10.63 -9.71
N ILE A 415 13.79 9.42 -9.17
CA ILE A 415 13.27 8.22 -9.84
C ILE A 415 11.77 8.39 -10.09
N LEU A 416 11.31 8.11 -11.31
CA LEU A 416 9.92 8.33 -11.68
C LEU A 416 8.98 7.34 -10.97
N PRO A 417 7.73 7.74 -10.69
CA PRO A 417 6.67 6.84 -10.23
C PRO A 417 6.49 5.58 -11.09
N SER A 418 6.64 5.71 -12.42
CA SER A 418 6.55 4.61 -13.39
C SER A 418 7.75 3.65 -13.37
N GLN A 419 8.79 3.98 -12.60
CA GLN A 419 10.01 3.18 -12.40
C GLN A 419 10.14 2.68 -10.96
N THR A 420 9.10 2.92 -10.15
CA THR A 420 9.05 2.61 -8.72
C THR A 420 7.95 1.60 -8.46
N LEU A 421 8.27 0.52 -7.74
CA LEU A 421 7.27 -0.42 -7.23
C LEU A 421 7.30 -0.40 -5.71
N HIS A 422 6.17 -0.04 -5.09
CA HIS A 422 5.94 -0.22 -3.67
C HIS A 422 5.31 -1.60 -3.41
N VAL A 423 5.79 -2.30 -2.39
CA VAL A 423 5.27 -3.58 -1.93
C VAL A 423 4.76 -3.38 -0.52
N GLY A 424 3.47 -3.66 -0.28
CA GLY A 424 2.85 -3.44 1.04
C GLY A 424 1.50 -4.12 1.21
N ASP A 425 1.05 -4.27 2.45
CA ASP A 425 -0.25 -4.85 2.78
C ASP A 425 -1.35 -3.77 2.87
N GLN A 426 -2.34 -3.87 1.99
CA GLN A 426 -3.47 -2.94 1.96
C GLN A 426 -4.76 -3.53 2.58
N PHE A 427 -4.69 -4.71 3.19
CA PHE A 427 -5.82 -5.36 3.88
C PHE A 427 -6.11 -4.73 5.24
N LEU A 428 -5.12 -4.09 5.87
CA LEU A 428 -5.28 -3.41 7.16
C LEU A 428 -6.24 -2.23 6.99
N SER A 429 -7.47 -2.42 7.49
CA SER A 429 -8.60 -1.51 7.34
C SER A 429 -8.44 -0.23 8.15
N GLY A 430 -7.84 -0.31 9.34
CA GLY A 430 -7.55 0.81 10.22
C GLY A 430 -6.31 1.56 9.76
N GLY A 431 -6.49 2.55 8.90
CA GLY A 431 -5.49 3.58 8.62
C GLY A 431 -4.97 3.66 7.21
N GLY A 432 -5.00 2.55 6.46
CA GLY A 432 -4.76 2.58 5.03
C GLY A 432 -3.45 3.22 4.59
N ASN A 433 -2.41 3.11 5.42
CA ASN A 433 -1.08 3.66 5.17
C ASN A 433 -0.52 3.19 3.82
N ASP A 434 -0.57 1.88 3.50
CA ASP A 434 -0.05 1.37 2.21
C ASP A 434 -0.91 1.74 1.01
N PHE A 435 -2.21 1.96 1.21
CA PHE A 435 -3.07 2.42 0.13
C PHE A 435 -2.68 3.83 -0.34
N LYS A 436 -2.14 4.67 0.55
CA LYS A 436 -1.65 6.00 0.19
C LYS A 436 -0.47 5.91 -0.78
N ALA A 437 0.38 4.89 -0.69
CA ALA A 437 1.51 4.73 -1.61
C ALA A 437 1.10 4.65 -3.10
N ARG A 438 -0.15 4.25 -3.39
CA ARG A 438 -0.71 4.21 -4.75
C ARG A 438 -0.82 5.55 -5.45
N SER A 439 -0.79 6.67 -4.71
CA SER A 439 -0.73 7.99 -5.33
C SER A 439 0.70 8.40 -5.71
N ALA A 440 1.72 7.64 -5.29
CA ALA A 440 3.14 7.96 -5.48
C ALA A 440 3.85 7.05 -6.49
N CYS A 441 3.39 5.81 -6.69
CA CYS A 441 4.01 4.84 -7.61
C CYS A 441 3.12 3.61 -7.88
N CYS A 442 3.61 2.70 -8.74
CA CYS A 442 3.03 1.36 -8.88
C CYS A 442 3.10 0.62 -7.52
N CYS A 443 2.07 -0.15 -7.18
CA CYS A 443 1.95 -0.83 -5.89
C CYS A 443 1.53 -2.29 -6.04
N ALA A 444 2.36 -3.23 -5.60
CA ALA A 444 1.98 -4.62 -5.42
C ALA A 444 1.32 -4.82 -4.04
N TRP A 445 0.10 -5.35 -4.04
CA TRP A 445 -0.62 -5.63 -2.81
C TRP A 445 -0.34 -7.07 -2.35
N ILE A 446 0.39 -7.22 -1.26
CA ILE A 446 0.72 -8.50 -0.63
C ILE A 446 -0.14 -8.74 0.62
N ALA A 447 -0.18 -9.98 1.11
CA ALA A 447 -0.88 -10.36 2.34
C ALA A 447 0.03 -11.00 3.41
N SER A 448 1.32 -11.18 3.09
CA SER A 448 2.31 -11.79 3.99
C SER A 448 3.73 -11.65 3.46
N PRO A 449 4.76 -11.84 4.31
CA PRO A 449 6.15 -11.94 3.88
C PRO A 449 6.40 -13.03 2.82
N THR A 450 5.66 -14.13 2.87
CA THR A 450 5.75 -15.20 1.86
C THR A 450 5.31 -14.72 0.48
N GLU A 451 4.24 -13.91 0.40
CA GLU A 451 3.82 -13.31 -0.87
C GLU A 451 4.85 -12.30 -1.38
N THR A 452 5.51 -11.54 -0.50
CA THR A 452 6.63 -10.66 -0.88
C THR A 452 7.76 -11.45 -1.53
N VAL A 453 8.16 -12.59 -0.96
CA VAL A 453 9.19 -13.46 -1.55
C VAL A 453 8.76 -13.95 -2.94
N GLY A 454 7.53 -14.45 -3.07
CA GLY A 454 7.00 -14.91 -4.36
C GLY A 454 6.93 -13.78 -5.41
N LEU A 455 6.57 -12.57 -5.00
CA LEU A 455 6.56 -11.39 -5.87
C LEU A 455 7.97 -11.06 -6.37
N LEU A 456 8.97 -11.06 -5.48
CA LEU A 456 10.36 -10.78 -5.83
C LEU A 456 10.94 -11.85 -6.75
N ASP A 457 10.59 -13.12 -6.55
CA ASP A 457 10.98 -14.22 -7.45
C ASP A 457 10.30 -14.07 -8.82
N ALA A 458 9.02 -13.68 -8.87
CA ALA A 458 8.32 -13.38 -10.12
C ALA A 458 8.94 -12.20 -10.89
N ILE A 459 9.39 -11.14 -10.21
CA ILE A 459 10.12 -10.03 -10.84
C ILE A 459 11.41 -10.52 -11.52
N ARG A 460 12.11 -11.49 -10.92
CA ARG A 460 13.34 -12.07 -11.48
C ARG A 460 13.03 -12.94 -12.69
N GLU A 461 12.09 -13.87 -12.56
CA GLU A 461 11.70 -14.81 -13.61
C GLU A 461 11.11 -14.10 -14.84
N LEU A 462 10.27 -13.10 -14.61
CA LEU A 462 9.68 -12.30 -15.68
C LEU A 462 10.67 -11.25 -16.20
N GLY A 463 11.67 -10.82 -15.42
CA GLY A 463 12.64 -9.81 -15.86
C GLY A 463 13.72 -10.32 -16.81
N GLY A 464 13.99 -11.63 -16.82
CA GLY A 464 15.08 -12.25 -17.59
C GLY A 464 16.40 -12.29 -16.86
#